data_AF-A0A2L0BDG7-F1
#
_entry.id   AF-A0A2L0BDG7-F1
#
_cell.length_a   1.000
_cell.length_b   1.000
_cell.length_c   1.000
_cell.angle_alpha   90.00
_cell.angle_beta   90.00
_cell.angle_gamma   90.00
#
_symmetry.space_group_name_H-M   'P 1'
#
loop_
_entity.id
_entity.type
_entity.pdbx_description
1 polymer ?
#
loop_
_entity_poly.entity_id
_entity_poly.type
_entity_poly.pdbx_seq_one_letter_code
_entity_poly.pdbx_strand_id
1 'polypeptide(L)'
;PQLIAYRDYLLSEPHLQGVVSLKECIADPDLAFNRGILEPLSSLRRVGKIENKNCVILVDALCEAEYHRPDNGDTITSFLAKHTKNFPSWLKIIATVRTQLQDITKQLPYSRISLDKLSTNDNLQKDLLDYINFRLNNSPSIQSNVTSTAWKIEGNSNSSHKFSQHLQNLSQGSFLFAKLTLDLLERGHLVAKSSGYKVLPVSLAQIFCLHFNLRFPTVRSFEKVSHILSVCLSALYPLTLLEIYYSVNSLLVDNFLPWDEFLQRFKLLSGFLVKRL
;
A
#
# COMPACT_ATOMS: atom_id res chain seq x y z
N PRO A 1 -1.20 -21.22 -9.95
CA PRO A 1 -2.42 -20.91 -9.16
C PRO A 1 -2.63 -21.92 -8.03
N GLN A 2 -3.07 -21.50 -6.83
CA GLN A 2 -3.29 -22.40 -5.69
C GLN A 2 -4.55 -23.28 -5.84
N LEU A 3 -5.53 -22.87 -6.64
CA LEU A 3 -6.77 -23.60 -6.89
C LEU A 3 -6.77 -24.23 -8.29
N ILE A 4 -5.81 -25.14 -8.54
CA ILE A 4 -5.63 -25.78 -9.86
C ILE A 4 -6.90 -26.54 -10.29
N ALA A 5 -7.50 -27.31 -9.38
CA ALA A 5 -8.73 -28.06 -9.68
C ALA A 5 -9.90 -27.17 -10.12
N TYR A 6 -10.02 -25.96 -9.56
CA TYR A 6 -11.04 -25.00 -9.98
C TYR A 6 -10.72 -24.40 -11.35
N ARG A 7 -9.45 -24.07 -11.61
CA ARG A 7 -9.02 -23.63 -12.94
C ARG A 7 -9.34 -24.67 -14.01
N ASP A 8 -9.00 -25.94 -13.77
CA ASP A 8 -9.21 -27.01 -14.75
C ASP A 8 -10.71 -27.24 -14.98
N TYR A 9 -11.52 -27.18 -13.91
CA TYR A 9 -12.99 -27.25 -14.02
C TYR A 9 -13.58 -26.07 -14.80
N LEU A 10 -13.10 -24.85 -14.54
CA LEU A 10 -13.50 -23.65 -15.29
C LEU A 10 -13.12 -23.76 -16.77
N LEU A 11 -11.95 -24.30 -17.09
CA LEU A 11 -11.51 -24.50 -18.47
C LEU A 11 -12.29 -25.60 -19.20
N SER A 12 -12.74 -26.64 -18.48
CA SER A 12 -13.51 -27.73 -19.07
C SER A 12 -14.99 -27.42 -19.28
N GLU A 13 -15.54 -26.43 -18.58
CA GLU A 13 -16.98 -26.14 -18.56
C GLU A 13 -17.34 -24.80 -19.22
N PRO A 14 -17.80 -24.80 -20.49
CA PRO A 14 -18.14 -23.57 -21.21
C PRO A 14 -19.26 -22.75 -20.55
N HIS A 15 -20.23 -23.42 -19.92
CA HIS A 15 -21.30 -22.75 -19.20
C HIS A 15 -20.78 -21.93 -18.02
N LEU A 16 -19.79 -22.47 -17.29
CA LEU A 16 -19.18 -21.82 -16.15
C LEU A 16 -18.33 -20.62 -16.60
N GLN A 17 -17.64 -20.73 -17.73
CA GLN A 17 -16.94 -19.60 -18.37
C GLN A 17 -17.90 -18.46 -18.74
N GLY A 18 -19.09 -18.80 -19.22
CA GLY A 18 -20.15 -17.82 -19.48
C GLY A 18 -20.56 -17.07 -18.22
N VAL A 19 -20.82 -17.80 -17.13
CA VAL A 19 -21.25 -17.24 -15.83
C VAL A 19 -20.21 -16.28 -15.23
N VAL A 20 -18.91 -16.57 -15.37
CA VAL A 20 -17.83 -15.70 -14.86
C VAL A 20 -17.30 -14.72 -15.91
N SER A 21 -17.97 -14.60 -17.06
CA SER A 21 -17.57 -13.65 -18.09
C SER A 21 -17.73 -12.21 -17.59
N LEU A 22 -16.92 -11.28 -18.11
CA LEU A 22 -16.97 -9.88 -17.70
C LEU A 22 -18.38 -9.28 -17.83
N LYS A 23 -19.10 -9.64 -18.89
CA LYS A 23 -20.47 -9.19 -19.14
C LYS A 23 -21.42 -9.64 -18.04
N GLU A 24 -21.39 -10.92 -17.66
CA GLU A 24 -22.28 -11.46 -16.63
C GLU A 24 -21.89 -10.97 -15.24
N CYS A 25 -20.59 -10.81 -14.95
CA CYS A 25 -20.11 -10.19 -13.71
C CYS A 25 -20.59 -8.74 -13.52
N ILE A 26 -20.74 -7.99 -14.61
CA ILE A 26 -21.28 -6.62 -14.57
C ILE A 26 -22.82 -6.65 -14.47
N ALA A 27 -23.48 -7.58 -15.16
CA ALA A 27 -24.94 -7.67 -15.18
C ALA A 27 -25.53 -8.17 -13.85
N ASP A 28 -24.95 -9.24 -13.29
CA ASP A 28 -25.38 -9.84 -12.02
C ASP A 28 -24.16 -10.40 -11.25
N PRO A 29 -23.46 -9.55 -10.47
CA PRO A 29 -22.29 -9.98 -9.69
C PRO A 29 -22.65 -11.01 -8.61
N ASP A 30 -23.90 -11.03 -8.13
CA ASP A 30 -24.34 -11.98 -7.10
C ASP A 30 -24.41 -13.40 -7.67
N LEU A 31 -25.05 -13.55 -8.82
CA LEU A 31 -25.18 -14.82 -9.51
C LEU A 31 -23.82 -15.33 -9.98
N ALA A 32 -23.02 -14.45 -10.59
CA ALA A 32 -21.68 -14.77 -11.06
C ALA A 32 -20.78 -15.26 -9.93
N PHE A 33 -20.86 -14.64 -8.75
CA PHE A 33 -20.06 -15.05 -7.60
C PHE A 33 -20.54 -16.37 -6.97
N ASN A 34 -21.85 -16.52 -6.73
CA ASN A 34 -22.36 -17.73 -6.10
C ASN A 34 -22.20 -18.97 -6.99
N ARG A 35 -22.69 -18.90 -8.24
CA ARG A 35 -22.65 -20.04 -9.18
C ARG A 35 -21.31 -20.19 -9.89
N GLY A 36 -20.61 -19.09 -10.12
CA GLY A 36 -19.33 -19.09 -10.82
C GLY A 36 -18.15 -19.45 -9.91
N ILE A 37 -18.19 -19.06 -8.63
CA ILE A 37 -17.07 -19.22 -7.70
C ILE A 37 -17.43 -20.15 -6.52
N LEU A 38 -18.39 -19.78 -5.68
CA LEU A 38 -18.60 -20.45 -4.39
C LEU A 38 -19.12 -21.89 -4.51
N GLU A 39 -20.11 -22.12 -5.37
CA GLU A 39 -20.68 -23.45 -5.62
C GLU A 39 -19.65 -24.42 -6.24
N PRO A 40 -18.93 -24.07 -7.32
CA PRO A 40 -17.85 -24.91 -7.85
C PRO A 40 -16.76 -25.23 -6.83
N LEU A 41 -16.30 -24.25 -6.06
CA LEU A 41 -15.28 -24.47 -5.03
C LEU A 41 -15.79 -25.43 -3.94
N SER A 42 -17.04 -25.29 -3.53
CA SER A 42 -17.68 -26.19 -2.56
C SER A 42 -17.82 -27.62 -3.12
N SER A 43 -18.24 -27.76 -4.37
CA SER A 43 -18.39 -29.05 -5.05
C SER A 43 -17.05 -29.77 -5.18
N LEU A 44 -16.03 -29.07 -5.70
CA LEU A 44 -14.67 -29.62 -5.88
C LEU A 44 -14.04 -30.03 -4.55
N ARG A 45 -14.27 -29.27 -3.47
CA ARG A 45 -13.83 -29.65 -2.12
C ARG A 45 -14.55 -30.90 -1.62
N ARG A 46 -15.85 -31.01 -1.85
CA ARG A 46 -16.66 -32.18 -1.45
C ARG A 46 -16.20 -33.48 -2.12
N VAL A 47 -15.80 -33.41 -3.38
CA VAL A 47 -15.28 -34.57 -4.13
C VAL A 47 -13.77 -34.79 -3.93
N GLY A 48 -13.13 -34.08 -2.99
CA GLY A 48 -11.72 -34.27 -2.65
C GLY A 48 -10.71 -33.74 -3.68
N LYS A 49 -11.15 -32.95 -4.67
CA LYS A 49 -10.26 -32.35 -5.68
C LYS A 49 -9.50 -31.12 -5.15
N ILE A 50 -10.01 -30.46 -4.12
CA ILE A 50 -9.31 -29.39 -3.40
C ILE A 50 -8.86 -29.95 -2.05
N GLU A 51 -7.56 -29.84 -1.75
CA GLU A 51 -6.96 -30.35 -0.50
C GLU A 51 -7.67 -29.82 0.74
N ASN A 52 -7.67 -30.58 1.84
CA ASN A 52 -8.35 -30.17 3.08
C ASN A 52 -7.60 -29.09 3.89
N LYS A 53 -7.26 -27.95 3.25
CA LYS A 53 -6.60 -26.79 3.87
C LYS A 53 -7.51 -25.58 3.88
N ASN A 54 -7.22 -24.65 4.79
CA ASN A 54 -7.84 -23.32 4.79
C ASN A 54 -7.17 -22.45 3.73
N CYS A 55 -7.98 -21.68 3.02
CA CYS A 55 -7.52 -20.68 2.06
C CYS A 55 -7.92 -19.30 2.56
N VAL A 56 -7.10 -18.30 2.26
CA VAL A 56 -7.34 -16.90 2.64
C VAL A 56 -7.41 -16.06 1.38
N ILE A 57 -8.47 -15.27 1.26
CA ILE A 57 -8.55 -14.14 0.34
C ILE A 57 -8.14 -12.91 1.13
N LEU A 58 -7.02 -12.31 0.74
CA LEU A 58 -6.59 -11.02 1.25
C LEU A 58 -7.19 -9.91 0.40
N VAL A 59 -7.98 -9.04 1.03
CA VAL A 59 -8.47 -7.81 0.42
C VAL A 59 -7.78 -6.64 1.09
N ASP A 60 -6.72 -6.14 0.44
CA ASP A 60 -5.98 -5.01 0.96
C ASP A 60 -6.71 -3.69 0.67
N ALA A 61 -6.77 -2.83 1.68
CA ALA A 61 -7.35 -1.49 1.68
C ALA A 61 -8.80 -1.43 1.14
N LEU A 62 -9.73 -2.11 1.80
CA LEU A 62 -11.18 -2.08 1.48
C LEU A 62 -11.74 -0.66 1.28
N CYS A 63 -11.22 0.31 2.03
CA CYS A 63 -11.65 1.69 1.94
C CYS A 63 -11.34 2.37 0.60
N GLU A 64 -10.38 1.88 -0.18
CA GLU A 64 -10.08 2.45 -1.50
C GLU A 64 -11.24 2.24 -2.49
N ALA A 65 -11.94 1.11 -2.37
CA ALA A 65 -13.10 0.82 -3.20
C ALA A 65 -14.29 1.76 -2.91
N GLU A 66 -14.33 2.38 -1.72
CA GLU A 66 -15.42 3.28 -1.34
C GLU A 66 -15.36 4.60 -2.11
N TYR A 67 -14.18 5.06 -2.54
CA TYR A 67 -14.04 6.26 -3.38
C TYR A 67 -14.62 6.08 -4.79
N HIS A 68 -14.74 4.83 -5.23
CA HIS A 68 -15.26 4.44 -6.55
C HIS A 68 -16.63 3.77 -6.44
N ARG A 69 -17.39 4.09 -5.40
CA ARG A 69 -18.73 3.56 -5.21
C ARG A 69 -19.58 3.84 -6.46
N PRO A 70 -20.16 2.80 -7.08
CA PRO A 70 -21.02 2.99 -8.25
C PRO A 70 -22.34 3.65 -7.82
N ASP A 71 -22.95 4.41 -8.73
CA ASP A 71 -24.28 5.00 -8.51
C ASP A 71 -25.33 3.91 -8.20
N ASN A 72 -25.18 2.75 -8.84
CA ASN A 72 -25.99 1.57 -8.65
C ASN A 72 -25.10 0.35 -8.40
N GLY A 73 -25.33 -0.36 -7.28
CA GLY A 73 -24.65 -1.62 -6.96
C GLY A 73 -23.90 -1.59 -5.63
N ASP A 74 -23.21 -2.70 -5.37
CA ASP A 74 -22.45 -2.91 -4.14
C ASP A 74 -21.01 -2.37 -4.26
N THR A 75 -20.47 -1.80 -3.18
CA THR A 75 -19.01 -1.70 -3.02
C THR A 75 -18.46 -3.06 -2.65
N ILE A 76 -17.14 -3.25 -2.72
CA ILE A 76 -16.52 -4.51 -2.26
C ILE A 76 -16.95 -4.82 -0.82
N THR A 77 -17.06 -3.81 0.04
CA THR A 77 -17.46 -3.98 1.44
C THR A 77 -18.90 -4.47 1.57
N SER A 78 -19.87 -3.83 0.91
CA SER A 78 -21.29 -4.24 1.00
C SER A 78 -21.52 -5.59 0.31
N PHE A 79 -20.82 -5.86 -0.79
CA PHE A 79 -20.82 -7.14 -1.48
C PHE A 79 -20.35 -8.27 -0.55
N LEU A 80 -19.24 -8.08 0.14
CA LEU A 80 -18.73 -9.06 1.11
C LEU A 80 -19.70 -9.26 2.28
N ALA A 81 -20.31 -8.19 2.80
CA ALA A 81 -21.29 -8.29 3.88
C ALA A 81 -22.50 -9.14 3.47
N LYS A 82 -22.98 -8.96 2.23
CA LYS A 82 -24.09 -9.71 1.64
C LYS A 82 -23.76 -11.20 1.47
N HIS A 83 -22.58 -11.53 0.94
CA HIS A 83 -22.23 -12.92 0.56
C HIS A 83 -21.50 -13.71 1.65
N THR A 84 -21.04 -13.09 2.74
CA THR A 84 -20.24 -13.76 3.79
C THR A 84 -20.85 -15.07 4.29
N LYS A 85 -22.18 -15.14 4.41
CA LYS A 85 -22.86 -16.36 4.90
C LYS A 85 -22.76 -17.54 3.93
N ASN A 86 -22.52 -17.27 2.64
CA ASN A 86 -22.41 -18.27 1.59
C ASN A 86 -20.97 -18.80 1.46
N PHE A 87 -19.98 -18.14 2.09
CA PHE A 87 -18.59 -18.58 2.02
C PHE A 87 -18.42 -19.97 2.66
N PRO A 88 -17.70 -20.89 1.98
CA PRO A 88 -17.30 -22.15 2.59
C PRO A 88 -16.47 -21.90 3.86
N SER A 89 -16.66 -22.72 4.88
CA SER A 89 -15.98 -22.55 6.18
C SER A 89 -14.44 -22.55 6.08
N TRP A 90 -13.87 -23.17 5.05
CA TRP A 90 -12.42 -23.23 4.79
C TRP A 90 -11.89 -22.03 4.02
N LEU A 91 -12.74 -21.20 3.40
CA LEU A 91 -12.34 -20.01 2.65
C LEU A 91 -12.58 -18.77 3.50
N LYS A 92 -11.50 -18.19 4.01
CA LYS A 92 -11.53 -17.04 4.92
C LYS A 92 -11.20 -15.75 4.18
N ILE A 93 -11.74 -14.65 4.68
CA ILE A 93 -11.39 -13.31 4.22
C ILE A 93 -10.57 -12.63 5.32
N ILE A 94 -9.42 -12.09 4.92
CA ILE A 94 -8.70 -11.09 5.71
C ILE A 94 -8.77 -9.80 4.91
N ALA A 95 -9.27 -8.75 5.53
CA ALA A 95 -9.38 -7.46 4.90
C ALA A 95 -8.73 -6.38 5.76
N THR A 96 -8.08 -5.42 5.13
CA THR A 96 -7.48 -4.26 5.81
C THR A 96 -8.29 -3.01 5.48
N VAL A 97 -8.39 -2.10 6.45
CA VAL A 97 -9.10 -0.83 6.30
C VAL A 97 -8.34 0.23 7.09
N ARG A 98 -8.29 1.46 6.58
CA ARG A 98 -7.76 2.59 7.35
C ARG A 98 -8.71 2.92 8.50
N THR A 99 -8.16 3.17 9.69
CA THR A 99 -8.95 3.45 10.91
C THR A 99 -9.88 4.64 10.75
N GLN A 100 -9.50 5.66 9.97
CA GLN A 100 -10.35 6.82 9.66
C GLN A 100 -11.62 6.45 8.87
N LEU A 101 -11.61 5.30 8.20
CA LEU A 101 -12.70 4.81 7.34
C LEU A 101 -13.25 3.46 7.82
N GLN A 102 -12.99 3.06 9.06
CA GLN A 102 -13.46 1.79 9.62
C GLN A 102 -14.99 1.65 9.61
N ASP A 103 -15.70 2.77 9.55
CA ASP A 103 -17.16 2.84 9.55
C ASP A 103 -17.79 2.07 8.38
N ILE A 104 -17.10 1.98 7.24
CA ILE A 104 -17.59 1.20 6.08
C ILE A 104 -17.74 -0.29 6.43
N THR A 105 -16.93 -0.78 7.38
CA THR A 105 -16.91 -2.20 7.78
C THR A 105 -17.91 -2.55 8.87
N LYS A 106 -18.77 -1.60 9.28
CA LYS A 106 -19.73 -1.80 10.40
C LYS A 106 -20.65 -3.01 10.20
N GLN A 107 -21.05 -3.27 8.95
CA GLN A 107 -21.95 -4.36 8.59
C GLN A 107 -21.24 -5.70 8.39
N LEU A 108 -19.90 -5.73 8.32
CA LEU A 108 -19.16 -6.97 8.17
C LEU A 108 -19.14 -7.74 9.50
N PRO A 109 -19.57 -9.01 9.53
CA PRO A 109 -19.59 -9.84 10.73
C PRO A 109 -18.20 -10.46 10.99
N TYR A 110 -17.13 -9.69 10.81
CA TYR A 110 -15.75 -10.16 10.93
C TYR A 110 -15.14 -9.78 12.27
N SER A 111 -14.22 -10.61 12.75
CA SER A 111 -13.37 -10.26 13.88
C SER A 111 -12.46 -9.08 13.52
N ARG A 112 -12.38 -8.11 14.42
CA ARG A 112 -11.61 -6.87 14.20
C ARG A 112 -10.32 -6.90 15.00
N ILE A 113 -9.20 -6.67 14.32
CA ILE A 113 -7.88 -6.48 14.93
C ILE A 113 -7.46 -5.05 14.59
N SER A 114 -7.08 -4.27 15.60
CA SER A 114 -6.65 -2.88 15.44
C SER A 114 -5.17 -2.76 15.75
N LEU A 115 -4.41 -2.22 14.80
CA LEU A 115 -2.97 -1.96 14.95
C LEU A 115 -2.65 -0.55 15.48
N ASP A 116 -3.67 0.28 15.74
CA ASP A 116 -3.49 1.67 16.18
C ASP A 116 -3.62 1.86 17.70
N LYS A 117 -3.79 0.78 18.46
CA LYS A 117 -4.04 0.82 19.92
C LYS A 117 -2.76 0.96 20.74
N LEU A 118 -1.99 2.02 20.47
CA LEU A 118 -0.66 2.24 21.07
C LEU A 118 -0.68 2.45 22.57
N SER A 119 -1.77 2.96 23.14
CA SER A 119 -1.90 3.20 24.58
C SER A 119 -2.25 1.94 25.38
N THR A 120 -2.74 0.89 24.72
CA THR A 120 -3.20 -0.35 25.40
C THR A 120 -2.41 -1.59 24.98
N ASN A 121 -1.49 -1.47 24.01
CA ASN A 121 -0.71 -2.58 23.51
C ASN A 121 0.78 -2.21 23.44
N ASP A 122 1.48 -2.49 24.55
CA ASP A 122 2.91 -2.20 24.70
C ASP A 122 3.77 -2.95 23.67
N ASN A 123 3.29 -4.08 23.12
CA ASN A 123 4.02 -4.82 22.09
C ASN A 123 4.21 -4.00 20.82
N LEU A 124 3.23 -3.19 20.41
CA LEU A 124 3.35 -2.36 19.21
C LEU A 124 4.45 -1.29 19.37
N GLN A 125 4.53 -0.70 20.56
CA GLN A 125 5.58 0.26 20.88
C GLN A 125 6.94 -0.43 20.93
N LYS A 126 7.01 -1.61 21.54
CA LYS A 126 8.23 -2.42 21.64
C LYS A 126 8.74 -2.83 20.27
N ASP A 127 7.89 -3.38 19.40
CA ASP A 127 8.26 -3.81 18.06
C ASP A 127 8.81 -2.64 17.23
N LEU A 128 8.21 -1.46 17.36
CA LEU A 128 8.69 -0.25 16.67
C LEU A 128 10.05 0.21 17.21
N LEU A 129 10.24 0.15 18.52
CA LEU A 129 11.52 0.48 19.15
C LEU A 129 12.61 -0.51 18.76
N ASP A 130 12.30 -1.80 18.74
CA ASP A 130 13.18 -2.89 18.32
C ASP A 130 13.59 -2.70 16.85
N TYR A 131 12.65 -2.32 15.98
CA TYR A 131 12.96 -1.96 14.59
C TYR A 131 13.88 -0.75 14.48
N ILE A 132 13.63 0.33 15.22
CA ILE A 132 14.48 1.53 15.22
C ILE A 132 15.90 1.19 15.71
N ASN A 133 16.01 0.47 16.83
CA ASN A 133 17.28 0.04 17.39
C ASN A 133 18.03 -0.90 16.44
N PHE A 134 17.32 -1.83 15.79
CA PHE A 134 17.91 -2.69 14.78
C PHE A 134 18.52 -1.87 13.64
N ARG A 135 17.79 -0.90 13.08
CA ARG A 135 18.30 -0.02 12.01
C ARG A 135 19.50 0.81 12.46
N LEU A 136 19.47 1.35 13.67
CA LEU A 136 20.59 2.09 14.26
C LEU A 136 21.82 1.21 14.41
N ASN A 137 21.68 0.00 14.96
CA ASN A 137 22.81 -0.89 15.22
C ASN A 137 23.43 -1.44 13.94
N ASN A 138 22.66 -1.55 12.85
CA ASN A 138 23.11 -2.13 11.59
C ASN A 138 23.52 -1.10 10.51
N SER A 139 23.38 0.21 10.76
CA SER A 139 23.75 1.25 9.79
C SER A 139 24.77 2.25 10.37
N PRO A 140 26.05 2.15 10.00
CA PRO A 140 27.09 3.09 10.45
C PRO A 140 26.78 4.55 10.08
N SER A 141 26.14 4.78 8.93
CA SER A 141 25.72 6.11 8.48
C SER A 141 24.72 6.74 9.46
N ILE A 142 23.70 5.97 9.88
CA ILE A 142 22.72 6.46 10.86
C ILE A 142 23.40 6.69 12.21
N GLN A 143 24.26 5.76 12.66
CA GLN A 143 25.01 5.92 13.91
C GLN A 143 25.79 7.22 13.91
N SER A 144 26.63 7.44 12.89
CA SER A 144 27.47 8.64 12.79
C SER A 144 26.64 9.93 12.80
N ASN A 145 25.46 9.92 12.18
CA ASN A 145 24.56 11.06 12.11
C ASN A 145 23.97 11.40 13.50
N VAL A 146 23.59 10.37 14.25
CA VAL A 146 22.99 10.50 15.59
C VAL A 146 24.05 10.81 16.65
N THR A 147 25.19 10.12 16.65
CA THR A 147 26.23 10.24 17.70
C THR A 147 27.11 11.47 17.54
N SER A 148 27.14 12.12 16.36
CA SER A 148 27.81 13.42 16.17
C SER A 148 27.31 14.54 17.09
N THR A 149 26.21 14.33 17.80
CA THR A 149 25.61 15.29 18.75
C THR A 149 25.96 15.07 20.22
N ALA A 150 26.52 13.91 20.57
CA ALA A 150 26.94 13.66 21.93
C ALA A 150 28.38 14.14 22.06
N TRP A 151 28.58 15.11 22.93
CA TRP A 151 29.91 15.56 23.33
C TRP A 151 30.75 14.33 23.68
N LYS A 152 32.07 14.41 23.47
CA LYS A 152 33.11 13.41 23.80
C LYS A 152 33.11 12.92 25.28
N ILE A 153 32.06 13.17 26.06
CA ILE A 153 32.04 13.11 27.53
C ILE A 153 30.95 12.16 28.06
N GLU A 154 29.87 11.88 27.33
CA GLU A 154 28.89 10.85 27.74
C GLU A 154 28.80 9.74 26.68
N GLY A 155 29.04 8.49 27.09
CA GLY A 155 29.21 7.35 26.21
C GLY A 155 28.16 7.20 25.10
N ASN A 156 28.61 6.64 23.97
CA ASN A 156 27.89 6.44 22.71
C ASN A 156 26.51 5.74 22.84
N SER A 157 26.29 5.00 23.93
CA SER A 157 25.05 4.27 24.23
C SER A 157 23.90 5.18 24.66
N ASN A 158 24.17 6.26 25.40
CA ASN A 158 23.12 7.11 25.98
C ASN A 158 22.44 8.02 24.94
N SER A 159 23.18 8.46 23.92
CA SER A 159 22.67 9.31 22.84
C SER A 159 21.77 8.54 21.87
N SER A 160 22.21 7.34 21.48
CA SER A 160 21.45 6.44 20.62
C SER A 160 20.10 6.06 21.25
N HIS A 161 20.09 5.75 22.55
CA HIS A 161 18.86 5.45 23.28
C HIS A 161 17.87 6.63 23.33
N LYS A 162 18.37 7.84 23.63
CA LYS A 162 17.54 9.07 23.63
C LYS A 162 16.95 9.34 22.25
N PHE A 163 17.71 9.12 21.18
CA PHE A 163 17.22 9.24 19.81
C PHE A 163 16.14 8.21 19.48
N SER A 164 16.36 6.93 19.80
CA SER A 164 15.38 5.87 19.55
C SER A 164 14.04 6.15 20.21
N GLN A 165 14.05 6.56 21.47
CA GLN A 165 12.84 6.94 22.20
C GLN A 165 12.15 8.17 21.58
N HIS A 166 12.92 9.17 21.18
CA HIS A 166 12.37 10.36 20.54
C HIS A 166 11.70 10.02 19.21
N LEU A 167 12.36 9.23 18.34
CA LEU A 167 11.81 8.81 17.05
C LEU A 167 10.58 7.91 17.22
N GLN A 168 10.59 6.99 18.19
CA GLN A 168 9.45 6.14 18.52
C GLN A 168 8.21 7.00 18.87
N ASN A 169 8.40 8.00 19.73
CA ASN A 169 7.33 8.93 20.11
C ASN A 169 6.83 9.77 18.92
N LEU A 170 7.75 10.25 18.06
CA LEU A 170 7.37 11.00 16.85
C LEU A 170 6.59 10.14 15.85
N SER A 171 6.91 8.85 15.77
CA SER A 171 6.36 7.93 14.77
C SER A 171 4.89 7.60 15.01
N GLN A 172 4.39 7.75 16.24
CA GLN A 172 2.99 7.45 16.60
C GLN A 172 2.55 6.08 16.06
N GLY A 173 3.38 5.05 16.25
CA GLY A 173 3.12 3.67 15.78
C GLY A 173 3.38 3.42 14.29
N SER A 174 3.66 4.44 13.49
CA SER A 174 3.90 4.29 12.05
C SER A 174 5.32 3.78 11.75
N PHE A 175 5.43 2.49 11.43
CA PHE A 175 6.67 1.91 10.91
C PHE A 175 7.13 2.58 9.61
N LEU A 176 6.20 3.01 8.76
CA LEU A 176 6.53 3.72 7.54
C LEU A 176 7.23 5.04 7.83
N PHE A 177 6.72 5.81 8.81
CA PHE A 177 7.34 7.05 9.23
C PHE A 177 8.76 6.82 9.78
N ALA A 178 8.92 5.85 10.68
CA ALA A 178 10.22 5.51 11.26
C ALA A 178 11.21 5.08 10.16
N LYS A 179 10.77 4.18 9.27
CA LYS A 179 11.56 3.71 8.12
C LYS A 179 12.03 4.88 7.26
N LEU A 180 11.12 5.72 6.77
CA LEU A 180 11.50 6.78 5.85
C LEU A 180 12.41 7.83 6.50
N THR A 181 12.18 8.14 7.79
CA THR A 181 13.06 9.04 8.55
C THR A 181 14.48 8.45 8.67
N LEU A 182 14.59 7.17 8.99
CA LEU A 182 15.88 6.47 9.07
C LEU A 182 16.56 6.37 7.70
N ASP A 183 15.81 6.12 6.63
CA ASP A 183 16.32 6.11 5.25
C ASP A 183 16.90 7.48 4.84
N LEU A 184 16.27 8.59 5.28
CA LEU A 184 16.77 9.95 5.04
C LEU A 184 18.07 10.23 5.81
N LEU A 185 18.18 9.76 7.06
CA LEU A 185 19.40 9.87 7.86
C LEU A 185 20.54 9.04 7.26
N GLU A 186 20.24 7.81 6.84
CA GLU A 186 21.19 6.88 6.23
C GLU A 186 21.79 7.43 4.93
N ARG A 187 20.99 8.13 4.13
CA ARG A 187 21.42 8.79 2.89
C ARG A 187 22.06 10.16 3.11
N GLY A 188 22.12 10.65 4.35
CA GLY A 188 22.65 11.97 4.68
C GLY A 188 21.77 13.14 4.22
N HIS A 189 20.52 12.89 3.84
CA HIS A 189 19.54 13.91 3.45
C HIS A 189 18.92 14.61 4.66
N LEU A 190 19.06 14.01 5.84
CA LEU A 190 18.65 14.57 7.11
C LEU A 190 19.83 14.46 8.07
N VAL A 191 19.99 15.45 8.95
CA VAL A 191 21.07 15.47 9.93
C VAL A 191 20.50 15.80 11.30
N ALA A 192 20.57 14.83 12.22
CA ALA A 192 20.05 14.92 13.57
C ALA A 192 21.02 15.66 14.52
N LYS A 193 21.54 16.84 14.10
CA LYS A 193 22.63 17.57 14.78
C LYS A 193 22.22 18.38 16.04
N SER A 194 20.93 18.53 16.30
CA SER A 194 20.42 19.34 17.42
C SER A 194 19.99 18.47 18.61
N SER A 195 20.30 18.89 19.84
CA SER A 195 19.91 18.21 21.09
C SER A 195 18.40 17.97 21.27
N GLY A 196 17.56 18.76 20.60
CA GLY A 196 16.11 18.62 20.62
C GLY A 196 15.50 17.91 19.41
N TYR A 197 16.33 17.37 18.50
CA TYR A 197 15.90 16.69 17.26
C TYR A 197 14.82 17.41 16.43
N LYS A 198 14.71 18.75 16.55
CA LYS A 198 13.68 19.58 15.90
C LYS A 198 13.73 19.56 14.37
N VAL A 199 14.85 19.09 13.80
CA VAL A 199 15.07 18.94 12.36
C VAL A 199 14.32 17.71 11.82
N LEU A 200 13.97 16.74 12.67
CA LEU A 200 13.22 15.58 12.23
C LEU A 200 11.81 16.01 11.76
N PRO A 201 11.31 15.47 10.64
CA PRO A 201 9.92 15.63 10.23
C PRO A 201 8.97 15.20 11.34
N VAL A 202 7.81 15.84 11.47
CA VAL A 202 6.78 15.47 12.47
C VAL A 202 5.57 14.78 11.86
N SER A 203 5.55 14.60 10.53
CA SER A 203 4.50 13.85 9.84
C SER A 203 4.99 13.19 8.55
N LEU A 204 4.27 12.17 8.07
CA LEU A 204 4.54 11.56 6.76
C LEU A 204 4.47 12.59 5.62
N ALA A 205 3.56 13.57 5.70
CA ALA A 205 3.45 14.63 4.70
C ALA A 205 4.73 15.46 4.60
N GLN A 206 5.38 15.77 5.73
CA GLN A 206 6.67 16.47 5.72
C GLN A 206 7.79 15.62 5.15
N ILE A 207 7.82 14.31 5.45
CA ILE A 207 8.78 13.36 4.86
C ILE A 207 8.60 13.30 3.34
N PHE A 208 7.38 13.14 2.85
CA PHE A 208 7.09 13.11 1.42
C PHE A 208 7.45 14.43 0.75
N CYS A 209 7.13 15.56 1.36
CA CYS A 209 7.53 16.89 0.88
C CYS A 209 9.05 17.02 0.77
N LEU A 210 9.81 16.57 1.79
CA LEU A 210 11.26 16.57 1.76
C LEU A 210 11.81 15.68 0.63
N HIS A 211 11.32 14.45 0.51
CA HIS A 211 11.71 13.56 -0.61
C HIS A 211 11.42 14.20 -1.97
N PHE A 212 10.28 14.87 -2.10
CA PHE A 212 9.89 15.52 -3.33
C PHE A 212 10.78 16.72 -3.64
N ASN A 213 11.09 17.57 -2.66
CA ASN A 213 11.99 18.72 -2.81
C ASN A 213 13.43 18.30 -3.10
N LEU A 214 13.91 17.19 -2.53
CA LEU A 214 15.22 16.63 -2.86
C LEU A 214 15.28 16.14 -4.31
N ARG A 215 14.16 15.64 -4.85
CA ARG A 215 14.08 15.22 -6.26
C ARG A 215 13.88 16.39 -7.22
N PHE A 216 13.06 17.35 -6.82
CA PHE A 216 12.66 18.51 -7.62
C PHE A 216 12.93 19.79 -6.83
N PRO A 217 14.19 20.29 -6.80
CA PRO A 217 14.57 21.43 -5.97
C PRO A 217 13.95 22.76 -6.41
N THR A 218 13.40 22.82 -7.62
CA THR A 218 12.80 24.03 -8.21
C THR A 218 11.44 23.72 -8.83
N VAL A 219 10.56 24.72 -8.86
CA VAL A 219 9.25 24.63 -9.54
C VAL A 219 9.43 24.17 -10.99
N ARG A 220 10.40 24.75 -11.72
CA ARG A 220 10.72 24.36 -13.10
C ARG A 220 11.11 22.89 -13.26
N SER A 221 11.79 22.31 -12.28
CA SER A 221 12.16 20.88 -12.33
C SER A 221 10.95 19.96 -12.13
N PHE A 222 9.98 20.38 -11.31
CA PHE A 222 8.73 19.66 -11.11
C PHE A 222 7.78 19.80 -12.32
N GLU A 223 7.66 21.00 -12.89
CA GLU A 223 6.83 21.26 -14.08
C GLU A 223 7.14 20.29 -15.23
N LYS A 224 8.41 19.87 -15.40
CA LYS A 224 8.82 18.89 -16.42
C LYS A 224 8.11 17.55 -16.31
N VAL A 225 7.74 17.13 -15.10
CA VAL A 225 7.13 15.82 -14.82
C VAL A 225 5.66 15.92 -14.39
N SER A 226 5.16 17.14 -14.16
CA SER A 226 3.82 17.38 -13.61
C SER A 226 2.71 16.72 -14.43
N HIS A 227 2.73 16.89 -15.77
CA HIS A 227 1.73 16.26 -16.65
C HIS A 227 1.74 14.73 -16.60
N ILE A 228 2.92 14.12 -16.46
CA ILE A 228 3.04 12.66 -16.31
C ILE A 228 2.37 12.23 -15.01
N LEU A 229 2.66 12.92 -13.90
CA LEU A 229 2.04 12.65 -12.61
C LEU A 229 0.52 12.86 -12.64
N SER A 230 0.04 13.93 -13.28
CA SER A 230 -1.40 14.18 -13.45
C SER A 230 -2.09 13.04 -14.18
N VAL A 231 -1.54 12.59 -15.32
CA VAL A 231 -2.09 11.44 -16.05
C VAL A 231 -2.11 10.18 -15.18
N CYS A 232 -1.02 9.87 -14.48
CA CYS A 232 -0.96 8.70 -13.60
C CYS A 232 -1.95 8.77 -12.43
N LEU A 233 -2.16 9.96 -11.85
CA LEU A 233 -3.10 10.17 -10.73
C LEU A 233 -4.57 10.13 -11.17
N SER A 234 -4.86 10.56 -12.40
CA SER A 234 -6.21 10.53 -12.96
C SER A 234 -6.61 9.15 -13.50
N ALA A 235 -5.66 8.25 -13.71
CA ALA A 235 -5.93 6.93 -14.27
C ALA A 235 -6.59 5.99 -13.24
N LEU A 236 -7.71 5.36 -13.63
CA LEU A 236 -8.40 4.34 -12.83
C LEU A 236 -7.72 2.96 -12.90
N TYR A 237 -6.90 2.75 -13.94
CA TYR A 237 -6.20 1.51 -14.19
C TYR A 237 -4.71 1.78 -14.39
N PRO A 238 -3.83 0.82 -14.07
CA PRO A 238 -2.41 0.94 -14.35
C PRO A 238 -2.19 1.13 -15.86
N LEU A 239 -1.55 2.24 -16.21
CA LEU A 239 -1.23 2.55 -17.60
C LEU A 239 0.13 1.97 -18.00
N THR A 240 0.22 1.49 -19.22
CA THR A 240 1.49 1.19 -19.89
C THR A 240 2.25 2.48 -20.18
N LEU A 241 3.57 2.36 -20.39
CA LEU A 241 4.42 3.51 -20.71
C LEU A 241 3.96 4.27 -21.97
N LEU A 242 3.45 3.54 -22.97
CA LEU A 242 2.91 4.13 -24.21
C LEU A 242 1.58 4.85 -23.96
N GLU A 243 0.67 4.26 -23.18
CA GLU A 243 -0.59 4.92 -22.83
C GLU A 243 -0.35 6.23 -22.07
N ILE A 244 0.61 6.25 -21.15
CA ILE A 244 1.00 7.48 -20.45
C ILE A 244 1.53 8.52 -21.45
N TYR A 245 2.43 8.13 -22.35
CA TYR A 245 2.99 9.05 -23.36
C TYR A 245 1.92 9.67 -24.25
N TYR A 246 1.04 8.85 -24.82
CA TYR A 246 -0.03 9.35 -25.68
C TYR A 246 -1.06 10.18 -24.91
N SER A 247 -1.34 9.84 -23.65
CA SER A 247 -2.23 10.64 -22.79
C SER A 247 -1.64 11.98 -22.39
N VAL A 248 -0.31 12.07 -22.21
CA VAL A 248 0.36 13.36 -21.98
C VAL A 248 0.31 14.21 -23.24
N ASN A 249 0.57 13.61 -24.41
CA ASN A 249 0.58 14.33 -25.68
C ASN A 249 -0.80 14.75 -26.17
N SER A 250 -1.88 14.05 -25.79
CA SER A 250 -3.25 14.46 -26.14
C SER A 250 -3.68 15.77 -25.47
N LEU A 251 -2.94 16.23 -24.45
CA LEU A 251 -3.12 17.54 -23.80
C LEU A 251 -2.39 18.67 -24.54
N LEU A 252 -1.61 18.37 -25.57
CA LEU A 252 -0.77 19.31 -26.31
C LEU A 252 -1.32 19.50 -27.73
N VAL A 253 -1.30 20.73 -28.23
CA VAL A 253 -1.85 21.07 -29.56
C VAL A 253 -0.73 21.13 -30.60
N ASP A 254 0.24 22.01 -30.41
CA ASP A 254 1.29 22.27 -31.42
C ASP A 254 2.68 21.76 -31.01
N ASN A 255 2.92 21.60 -29.69
CA ASN A 255 4.23 21.27 -29.14
C ASN A 255 4.19 19.91 -28.44
N PHE A 256 4.20 18.84 -29.23
CA PHE A 256 4.24 17.47 -28.70
C PHE A 256 5.56 17.17 -27.99
N LEU A 257 5.50 16.41 -26.90
CA LEU A 257 6.66 15.92 -26.18
C LEU A 257 7.32 14.79 -27.00
N PRO A 258 8.60 14.92 -27.40
CA PRO A 258 9.31 13.84 -28.07
C PRO A 258 9.47 12.62 -27.16
N TRP A 259 9.49 11.42 -27.77
CA TRP A 259 9.58 10.17 -27.03
C TRP A 259 10.82 10.08 -26.11
N ASP A 260 11.99 10.43 -26.63
CA ASP A 260 13.24 10.37 -25.84
C ASP A 260 13.22 11.33 -24.65
N GLU A 261 12.64 12.52 -24.84
CA GLU A 261 12.48 13.48 -23.77
C GLU A 261 11.48 12.99 -22.71
N PHE A 262 10.36 12.40 -23.16
CA PHE A 262 9.42 11.74 -22.27
C PHE A 262 10.08 10.65 -21.43
N LEU A 263 10.89 9.77 -22.03
CA LEU A 263 11.60 8.72 -21.30
C LEU A 263 12.55 9.29 -20.23
N GLN A 264 13.26 10.37 -20.55
CA GLN A 264 14.13 11.06 -19.59
C GLN A 264 13.32 11.65 -18.42
N ARG A 265 12.21 12.34 -18.72
CA ARG A 265 11.30 12.90 -17.70
C ARG A 265 10.66 11.80 -16.85
N PHE A 266 10.22 10.70 -17.47
CA PHE A 266 9.64 9.56 -16.78
C PHE A 266 10.65 8.87 -15.84
N LYS A 267 11.91 8.75 -16.26
CA LYS A 267 12.99 8.22 -15.42
C LYS A 267 13.20 9.05 -14.14
N LEU A 268 12.88 10.34 -14.15
CA LEU A 268 12.92 11.16 -12.94
C LEU A 268 11.90 10.70 -11.89
N LEU A 269 10.81 10.08 -12.31
CA LEU A 269 9.76 9.55 -11.42
C LEU A 269 10.05 8.14 -10.88
N SER A 270 11.19 7.54 -11.23
CA SER A 270 11.61 6.25 -10.68
C SER A 270 11.64 6.29 -9.14
N GLY A 271 10.96 5.34 -8.52
CA GLY A 271 10.81 5.27 -7.06
C GLY A 271 9.58 6.01 -6.50
N PHE A 272 8.95 6.88 -7.28
CA PHE A 272 7.62 7.45 -6.97
C PHE A 272 6.50 6.63 -7.61
N LEU A 273 6.70 6.19 -8.85
CA LEU A 273 5.77 5.31 -9.55
C LEU A 273 6.14 3.84 -9.29
N VAL A 274 5.15 3.07 -8.86
CA VAL A 274 5.28 1.62 -8.64
C VAL A 274 4.70 0.89 -9.83
N LYS A 275 5.50 0.02 -10.45
CA LYS A 275 5.01 -0.89 -11.49
C LYS A 275 4.17 -1.98 -10.83
N ARG A 276 2.86 -2.05 -11.15
CA ARG A 276 2.06 -3.25 -10.87
C ARG A 276 2.48 -4.34 -11.86
N LEU A 277 2.96 -5.46 -11.33
CA LEU A 277 3.36 -6.65 -12.09
C LEU A 277 2.18 -7.59 -12.26
#